data_AF-A0A7J9PV32-F1
#
_entry.id   AF-A0A7J9PV32-F1
#
_cell.length_a   1.000
_cell.length_b   1.000
_cell.length_c   1.000
_cell.angle_alpha   90.00
_cell.angle_beta   90.00
_cell.angle_gamma   90.00
#
_symmetry.space_group_name_H-M   'P 1'
#
loop_
_entity.id
_entity.type
_entity.pdbx_description
1 polymer ?
#
loop_
_entity_poly.entity_id
_entity_poly.type
_entity_poly.pdbx_seq_one_letter_code
_entity_poly.pdbx_strand_id
1 'polypeptide(L)'
;MMNAVRFIREKLGGYGIGAIVFFLLSLYSSLLGTLPGMVLWIFFGALALACIYAAFHSVWRYGLWLIGIYVFSGAGGYLLTHHDSVRLVGGMICEIIGVFILLSLIYRVIDMRKKTKHKHPLGLWFLSLLIFFVFANLSLSDWSYWLMDKTPLYIYTFSEIVIICSGVYVLWFLQEKISARNVCPVCDCELRVDKRSCPSCDGTESFFWCKKGEHHIIKCPSCNKLTLHGKKCIHCGRKLKKRVECRSCGSEHPLAEWIRL
;
A
#
# COMPACT_ATOMS: atom_id res chain seq x y z
N MET A 1 -3.62 -23.04 -12.51
CA MET A 1 -2.73 -22.29 -11.60
C MET A 1 -2.29 -21.02 -12.28
N MET A 2 -2.57 -19.85 -11.71
CA MET A 2 -2.13 -18.57 -12.26
C MET A 2 -0.67 -18.36 -11.86
N ASN A 3 0.23 -18.12 -12.83
CA ASN A 3 1.65 -17.91 -12.57
C ASN A 3 1.82 -16.78 -11.53
N ALA A 4 2.49 -17.04 -10.42
CA ALA A 4 2.70 -16.06 -9.34
C ALA A 4 3.33 -14.76 -9.88
N VAL A 5 4.23 -14.89 -10.85
CA VAL A 5 4.86 -13.77 -11.58
C VAL A 5 3.81 -12.93 -12.33
N ARG A 6 2.82 -13.57 -12.95
CA ARG A 6 1.75 -12.87 -13.68
C ARG A 6 0.80 -12.16 -12.71
N PHE A 7 0.44 -12.81 -11.59
CA PHE A 7 -0.35 -12.17 -10.53
C PHE A 7 0.33 -10.93 -9.98
N ILE A 8 1.63 -11.02 -9.68
CA ILE A 8 2.42 -9.90 -9.19
C ILE A 8 2.44 -8.78 -10.25
N ARG A 9 2.77 -9.08 -11.50
CA ARG A 9 2.85 -8.06 -12.55
C ARG A 9 1.51 -7.37 -12.83
N GLU A 10 0.42 -8.11 -12.87
CA GLU A 10 -0.92 -7.58 -13.17
C GLU A 10 -1.55 -6.82 -12.01
N LYS A 11 -1.29 -7.24 -10.75
CA LYS A 11 -1.96 -6.67 -9.57
C LYS A 11 -1.13 -5.63 -8.81
N LEU A 12 0.18 -5.77 -8.79
CA LEU A 12 1.08 -4.81 -8.13
C LEU A 12 1.61 -3.73 -9.07
N GLY A 13 1.61 -4.00 -10.38
CA GLY A 13 2.22 -3.13 -11.39
C GLY A 13 3.74 -3.03 -11.25
N GLY A 14 4.37 -2.23 -12.12
CA GLY A 14 5.83 -2.08 -12.13
C GLY A 14 6.40 -1.51 -10.82
N TYR A 15 5.69 -0.56 -10.20
CA TYR A 15 6.11 0.03 -8.93
C TYR A 15 6.04 -0.95 -7.76
N GLY A 16 5.04 -1.85 -7.70
CA GLY A 16 4.97 -2.84 -6.63
C GLY A 16 6.06 -3.91 -6.73
N ILE A 17 6.46 -4.30 -7.95
CA ILE A 17 7.64 -5.16 -8.17
C ILE A 17 8.90 -4.42 -7.72
N GLY A 18 9.06 -3.16 -8.13
CA GLY A 18 10.18 -2.32 -7.73
C GLY A 18 10.33 -2.23 -6.21
N ALA A 19 9.22 -2.06 -5.48
CA ALA A 19 9.22 -2.03 -4.02
C ALA A 19 9.79 -3.33 -3.41
N ILE A 20 9.33 -4.51 -3.87
CA ILE A 20 9.81 -5.80 -3.37
C ILE A 20 11.30 -5.97 -3.66
N VAL A 21 11.75 -5.64 -4.87
CA VAL A 21 13.16 -5.75 -5.25
C VAL A 21 14.03 -4.82 -4.39
N PHE A 22 13.62 -3.58 -4.19
CA PHE A 22 14.37 -2.63 -3.35
C PHE A 22 14.37 -3.03 -1.87
N PHE A 23 13.30 -3.64 -1.35
CA PHE A 23 13.34 -4.22 -0.01
C PHE A 23 14.32 -5.38 0.10
N LEU A 24 14.39 -6.27 -0.90
CA LEU A 24 15.36 -7.37 -0.90
C LEU A 24 16.81 -6.85 -1.01
N LEU A 25 17.05 -5.80 -1.80
CA LEU A 25 18.36 -5.14 -1.89
C LEU A 25 18.73 -4.44 -0.59
N SER A 26 17.76 -3.80 0.07
CA SER A 26 17.92 -3.20 1.41
C SER A 26 18.30 -4.30 2.40
N LEU A 27 17.55 -5.40 2.46
CA LEU A 27 17.85 -6.55 3.30
C LEU A 27 19.26 -7.09 3.06
N TYR A 28 19.63 -7.36 1.81
CA TYR A 28 20.99 -7.81 1.46
C TYR A 28 22.08 -6.83 1.92
N SER A 29 21.83 -5.53 1.80
CA SER A 29 22.77 -4.49 2.24
C SER A 29 22.93 -4.45 3.76
N SER A 30 21.86 -4.71 4.52
CA SER A 30 21.92 -4.83 5.99
C SER A 30 22.80 -5.99 6.45
N LEU A 31 22.84 -7.08 5.68
CA LEU A 31 23.64 -8.26 5.98
C LEU A 31 25.15 -8.02 5.87
N LEU A 32 25.57 -6.98 5.14
CA LEU A 32 26.99 -6.66 4.99
C LEU A 32 27.62 -6.17 6.30
N GLY A 33 26.85 -5.61 7.23
CA GLY A 33 27.34 -5.13 8.52
C GLY A 33 28.39 -4.01 8.46
N THR A 34 28.69 -3.48 7.28
CA THR A 34 29.68 -2.41 7.05
C THR A 34 28.99 -1.05 6.92
N LEU A 35 29.74 0.03 7.13
CA LEU A 35 29.23 1.39 6.94
C LEU A 35 28.64 1.61 5.53
N PRO A 36 29.29 1.21 4.42
CA PRO A 36 28.68 1.26 3.08
C PRO A 36 27.40 0.43 2.98
N GLY A 37 27.35 -0.75 3.62
CA GLY A 37 26.15 -1.57 3.70
C GLY A 37 24.99 -0.87 4.38
N MET A 38 25.23 -0.14 5.47
CA MET A 38 24.21 0.67 6.15
C MET A 38 23.70 1.82 5.27
N VAL A 39 24.59 2.53 4.56
CA VAL A 39 24.19 3.60 3.63
C VAL A 39 23.30 3.03 2.51
N LEU A 40 23.69 1.90 1.93
CA LEU A 40 22.91 1.22 0.89
C LEU A 40 21.57 0.69 1.44
N TRP A 41 21.56 0.18 2.67
CA TRP A 41 20.33 -0.27 3.34
C TRP A 41 19.30 0.85 3.44
N ILE A 42 19.72 2.04 3.90
CA ILE A 42 18.87 3.23 3.98
C ILE A 42 18.42 3.68 2.58
N PHE A 43 19.34 3.76 1.64
CA PHE A 43 19.05 4.19 0.27
C PHE A 43 18.02 3.30 -0.43
N PHE A 44 18.22 1.98 -0.39
CA PHE A 44 17.27 1.04 -0.98
C PHE A 44 15.96 0.98 -0.21
N GLY A 45 15.98 1.14 1.12
CA GLY A 45 14.77 1.30 1.92
C GLY A 45 13.94 2.51 1.47
N ALA A 46 14.59 3.67 1.27
CA ALA A 46 13.93 4.87 0.79
C ALA A 46 13.35 4.70 -0.63
N LEU A 47 14.07 4.03 -1.53
CA LEU A 47 13.57 3.70 -2.86
C LEU A 47 12.37 2.75 -2.81
N ALA A 48 12.40 1.73 -1.94
CA ALA A 48 11.28 0.82 -1.73
C ALA A 48 10.03 1.59 -1.26
N LEU A 49 10.20 2.51 -0.31
CA LEU A 49 9.14 3.38 0.18
C LEU A 49 8.58 4.29 -0.93
N ALA A 50 9.43 4.89 -1.77
CA ALA A 50 9.00 5.67 -2.91
C ALA A 50 8.19 4.83 -3.93
N CYS A 51 8.60 3.58 -4.15
CA CYS A 51 7.87 2.63 -4.99
C CYS A 51 6.51 2.24 -4.38
N ILE A 52 6.43 2.00 -3.07
CA ILE A 52 5.14 1.75 -2.39
C ILE A 52 4.24 2.98 -2.48
N TYR A 53 4.77 4.18 -2.28
CA TYR A 53 4.02 5.43 -2.44
C TYR A 53 3.42 5.54 -3.85
N ALA A 54 4.22 5.28 -4.88
CA ALA A 54 3.77 5.30 -6.27
C ALA A 54 2.75 4.18 -6.59
N ALA A 55 2.91 2.99 -6.00
CA ALA A 55 2.03 1.85 -6.20
C ALA A 55 0.67 2.03 -5.48
N PHE A 56 0.72 2.51 -4.23
CA PHE A 56 -0.40 2.51 -3.28
C PHE A 56 -0.73 3.92 -2.75
N HIS A 57 -0.67 4.92 -3.63
CA HIS A 57 -0.80 6.34 -3.28
C HIS A 57 -1.98 6.66 -2.34
N SER A 58 -3.19 6.14 -2.61
CA SER A 58 -4.40 6.42 -1.81
C SER A 58 -4.40 5.77 -0.43
N VAL A 59 -3.61 4.71 -0.23
CA VAL A 59 -3.49 4.01 1.06
C VAL A 59 -2.10 4.16 1.67
N TRP A 60 -1.24 5.02 1.12
CA TRP A 60 0.14 5.21 1.57
C TRP A 60 0.24 5.54 3.05
N ARG A 61 -0.72 6.30 3.59
CA ARG A 61 -0.77 6.60 5.03
C ARG A 61 -0.75 5.32 5.85
N TYR A 62 -1.44 4.26 5.44
CA TYR A 62 -1.42 2.94 6.11
C TYR A 62 -0.06 2.24 6.01
N GLY A 63 0.74 2.56 5.00
CA GLY A 63 2.15 2.14 4.94
C GLY A 63 2.96 2.72 6.09
N LEU A 64 2.72 3.99 6.47
CA LEU A 64 3.35 4.59 7.64
C LEU A 64 2.94 3.90 8.95
N TRP A 65 1.70 3.40 9.05
CA TRP A 65 1.27 2.58 10.19
C TRP A 65 2.03 1.27 10.27
N LEU A 66 2.27 0.59 9.12
CA LEU A 66 3.06 -0.63 9.07
C LEU A 66 4.53 -0.39 9.45
N ILE A 67 5.12 0.73 9.02
CA ILE A 67 6.46 1.15 9.46
C ILE A 67 6.47 1.39 10.98
N GLY A 68 5.46 2.08 11.50
CA GLY A 68 5.31 2.28 12.94
C GLY A 68 5.25 0.95 13.70
N ILE A 69 4.42 0.00 13.25
CA ILE A 69 4.36 -1.35 13.81
C ILE A 69 5.75 -1.98 13.78
N TYR A 70 6.41 -2.04 12.61
CA TYR A 70 7.72 -2.66 12.45
C TYR A 70 8.78 -2.07 13.40
N VAL A 71 8.85 -0.74 13.48
CA VAL A 71 9.83 -0.04 14.32
C VAL A 71 9.56 -0.31 15.80
N PHE A 72 8.31 -0.15 16.26
CA PHE A 72 8.01 -0.29 17.69
C PHE A 72 8.03 -1.75 18.14
N SER A 73 7.46 -2.67 17.36
CA SER A 73 7.45 -4.09 17.72
C SER A 73 8.82 -4.74 17.53
N GLY A 74 9.57 -4.35 16.50
CA GLY A 74 10.92 -4.85 16.34
C GLY A 74 11.88 -4.29 17.41
N ALA A 75 11.80 -2.99 17.73
CA ALA A 75 12.60 -2.41 18.81
C ALA A 75 12.21 -3.00 20.19
N GLY A 76 10.93 -3.27 20.41
CA GLY A 76 10.43 -3.98 21.58
C GLY A 76 11.07 -5.35 21.73
N GLY A 77 10.94 -6.20 20.69
CA GLY A 77 11.62 -7.49 20.61
C GLY A 77 13.13 -7.41 20.85
N TYR A 78 13.83 -6.48 20.21
CA TYR A 78 15.28 -6.24 20.40
C TYR A 78 15.66 -5.86 21.84
N LEU A 79 14.89 -4.98 22.47
CA LEU A 79 15.18 -4.55 23.84
C LEU A 79 14.91 -5.68 24.84
N LEU A 80 13.88 -6.48 24.61
CA LEU A 80 13.52 -7.62 25.44
C LEU A 80 14.53 -8.78 25.39
N THR A 81 15.39 -8.85 24.36
CA THR A 81 16.48 -9.86 24.33
C THR A 81 17.60 -9.55 25.33
N HIS A 82 17.62 -8.34 25.89
CA HIS A 82 18.59 -7.93 26.89
C HIS A 82 17.97 -7.97 28.29
N HIS A 83 18.53 -8.78 29.18
CA HIS A 83 18.01 -9.00 30.55
C HIS A 83 18.26 -7.83 31.53
N ASP A 84 18.52 -6.63 31.04
CA ASP A 84 18.67 -5.44 31.87
C ASP A 84 17.30 -4.81 32.17
N SER A 85 17.08 -4.38 33.42
CA SER A 85 15.77 -3.89 33.86
C SER A 85 15.29 -2.67 33.06
N VAL A 86 16.19 -1.75 32.70
CA VAL A 86 15.82 -0.54 31.93
C VAL A 86 15.40 -0.94 30.52
N ARG A 87 16.13 -1.86 29.89
CA ARG A 87 15.82 -2.37 28.54
C ARG A 87 14.52 -3.17 28.53
N LEU A 88 14.25 -3.98 29.57
CA LEU A 88 12.99 -4.70 29.70
C LEU A 88 11.79 -3.74 29.76
N VAL A 89 11.86 -2.70 30.59
CA VAL A 89 10.80 -1.68 30.67
C VAL A 89 10.65 -0.97 29.33
N GLY A 90 11.75 -0.55 28.71
CA GLY A 90 11.72 0.08 27.38
C GLY A 90 11.08 -0.81 26.31
N GLY A 91 11.45 -2.10 26.31
CA GLY A 91 10.90 -3.10 25.38
C GLY A 91 9.39 -3.29 25.56
N MET A 92 8.92 -3.40 26.81
CA MET A 92 7.48 -3.49 27.10
C MET A 92 6.72 -2.23 26.63
N ILE A 93 7.27 -1.04 26.83
CA ILE A 93 6.66 0.22 26.36
C ILE A 93 6.56 0.22 24.82
N CYS A 94 7.64 -0.18 24.14
CA CYS A 94 7.67 -0.30 22.68
C CYS A 94 6.60 -1.29 22.17
N GLU A 95 6.46 -2.46 22.80
CA GLU A 95 5.41 -3.43 22.44
C GLU A 95 4.00 -2.87 22.66
N ILE A 96 3.75 -2.18 23.78
CA ILE A 96 2.45 -1.55 24.05
C ILE A 96 2.11 -0.53 22.96
N ILE A 97 3.09 0.30 22.54
CA ILE A 97 2.91 1.25 21.44
C ILE A 97 2.64 0.51 20.12
N GLY A 98 3.39 -0.56 19.82
CA GLY A 98 3.19 -1.39 18.63
C GLY A 98 1.78 -1.98 18.56
N VAL A 99 1.29 -2.55 19.67
CA VAL A 99 -0.08 -3.08 19.81
C VAL A 99 -1.12 -1.97 19.67
N PHE A 100 -0.88 -0.80 20.26
CA PHE A 100 -1.77 0.35 20.13
C PHE A 100 -1.91 0.80 18.67
N ILE A 101 -0.80 0.88 17.93
CA ILE A 101 -0.79 1.22 16.50
C ILE A 101 -1.53 0.14 15.69
N LEU A 102 -1.29 -1.14 15.97
CA LEU A 102 -1.95 -2.28 15.34
C LEU A 102 -3.48 -2.23 15.52
N LEU A 103 -3.95 -2.07 16.76
CA LEU A 103 -5.38 -1.99 17.08
C LEU A 103 -6.04 -0.76 16.47
N SER A 104 -5.35 0.38 16.47
CA SER A 104 -5.81 1.61 15.83
C SER A 104 -5.94 1.45 14.31
N LEU A 105 -5.02 0.74 13.66
CA LEU A 105 -5.09 0.41 12.24
C LEU A 105 -6.30 -0.50 11.95
N ILE A 106 -6.50 -1.54 12.75
CA ILE A 106 -7.66 -2.43 12.67
C ILE A 106 -8.96 -1.63 12.78
N TYR A 107 -9.08 -0.78 13.80
CA TYR A 107 -10.26 0.05 14.03
C TYR A 107 -10.56 0.96 12.84
N ARG A 108 -9.53 1.64 12.31
CA ARG A 108 -9.68 2.50 11.12
C ARG A 108 -10.19 1.72 9.90
N VAL A 109 -9.69 0.51 9.69
CA VAL A 109 -10.09 -0.32 8.54
C VAL A 109 -11.53 -0.84 8.70
N ILE A 110 -11.94 -1.21 9.92
CA ILE A 110 -13.33 -1.57 10.21
C ILE A 110 -14.26 -0.38 9.98
N ASP A 111 -13.89 0.82 10.48
CA ASP A 111 -14.65 2.05 10.25
C ASP A 111 -14.76 2.38 8.75
N MET A 112 -13.65 2.27 8.01
CA MET A 112 -13.67 2.42 6.56
C MET A 112 -14.62 1.45 5.87
N ARG A 113 -14.59 0.16 6.25
CA ARG A 113 -15.46 -0.87 5.67
C ARG A 113 -16.94 -0.55 5.93
N LYS A 114 -17.28 -0.10 7.14
CA LYS A 114 -18.65 0.33 7.49
C LYS A 114 -19.11 1.47 6.59
N LYS A 115 -18.25 2.47 6.38
CA LYS A 115 -18.55 3.64 5.53
C LYS A 115 -18.68 3.28 4.05
N THR A 116 -17.86 2.37 3.53
CA THR A 116 -17.89 1.97 2.11
C THR A 116 -18.92 0.89 1.79
N LYS A 117 -19.70 0.40 2.78
CA LYS A 117 -20.66 -0.72 2.65
C LYS A 117 -20.05 -1.96 1.97
N HIS A 118 -18.73 -2.15 2.08
CA HIS A 118 -18.04 -3.20 1.34
C HIS A 118 -18.18 -4.55 2.06
N LYS A 119 -18.65 -5.56 1.32
CA LYS A 119 -18.97 -6.89 1.90
C LYS A 119 -17.80 -7.89 1.92
N HIS A 120 -16.59 -7.54 1.46
CA HIS A 120 -15.48 -8.50 1.44
C HIS A 120 -15.10 -8.97 2.85
N PRO A 121 -14.74 -10.27 3.01
CA PRO A 121 -14.27 -10.80 4.29
C PRO A 121 -12.91 -10.20 4.64
N LEU A 122 -12.75 -9.74 5.87
CA LEU A 122 -11.49 -9.17 6.38
C LEU A 122 -10.57 -10.22 7.02
N GLY A 123 -10.99 -11.49 7.10
CA GLY A 123 -10.26 -12.54 7.84
C GLY A 123 -8.81 -12.69 7.38
N LEU A 124 -8.58 -12.81 6.07
CA LEU A 124 -7.23 -12.93 5.53
C LEU A 124 -6.40 -11.65 5.72
N TRP A 125 -7.05 -10.48 5.67
CA TRP A 125 -6.38 -9.21 5.95
C TRP A 125 -5.92 -9.09 7.40
N PHE A 126 -6.78 -9.47 8.36
CA PHE A 126 -6.40 -9.53 9.77
C PHE A 126 -5.28 -10.53 10.03
N LEU A 127 -5.36 -11.71 9.40
CA LEU A 127 -4.32 -12.73 9.51
C LEU A 127 -2.98 -12.22 8.98
N SER A 128 -2.96 -11.58 7.81
CA SER A 128 -1.73 -11.01 7.25
C SER A 128 -1.16 -9.89 8.11
N LEU A 129 -2.01 -9.06 8.72
CA LEU A 129 -1.57 -8.01 9.62
C LEU A 129 -1.00 -8.57 10.93
N LEU A 130 -1.60 -9.64 11.47
CA LEU A 130 -1.08 -10.34 12.63
C LEU A 130 0.27 -11.02 12.34
N ILE A 131 0.38 -11.68 11.17
CA ILE A 131 1.64 -12.25 10.68
C ILE A 131 2.71 -11.15 10.60
N PHE A 132 2.38 -9.99 10.02
CA PHE A 132 3.30 -8.86 9.94
C PHE A 132 3.81 -8.45 11.34
N PHE A 133 2.91 -8.30 12.31
CA PHE A 133 3.26 -7.92 13.69
C PHE A 133 4.19 -8.95 14.37
N VAL A 134 3.84 -10.24 14.30
CA VAL A 134 4.62 -11.32 14.92
C VAL A 134 6.01 -11.42 14.29
N PHE A 135 6.09 -11.38 12.96
CA PHE A 135 7.37 -11.49 12.29
C PHE A 135 8.23 -10.24 12.41
N ALA A 136 7.64 -9.04 12.57
CA ALA A 136 8.39 -7.83 12.89
C ALA A 136 9.08 -7.91 14.27
N ASN A 137 8.38 -8.47 15.26
CA ASN A 137 8.96 -8.82 16.55
C ASN A 137 10.14 -9.80 16.39
N LEU A 138 9.91 -10.91 15.67
CA LEU A 138 10.92 -11.94 15.45
C LEU A 138 12.14 -11.40 14.70
N SER A 139 11.96 -10.58 13.67
CA SER A 139 13.04 -10.08 12.84
C SER A 139 14.14 -9.38 13.66
N LEU A 140 13.79 -8.33 14.40
CA LEU A 140 14.80 -7.59 15.16
C LEU A 140 15.30 -8.35 16.40
N SER A 141 14.49 -9.25 16.99
CA SER A 141 15.00 -10.16 18.02
C SER A 141 16.01 -11.15 17.46
N ASP A 142 15.74 -11.75 16.30
CA ASP A 142 16.60 -12.74 15.64
C ASP A 142 17.89 -12.08 15.14
N TRP A 143 17.80 -10.85 14.62
CA TRP A 143 18.97 -10.05 14.28
C TRP A 143 19.85 -9.79 15.51
N SER A 144 19.25 -9.49 16.66
CA SER A 144 19.99 -9.30 17.91
C SER A 144 20.67 -10.59 18.40
N TYR A 145 19.99 -11.73 18.28
CA TYR A 145 20.55 -13.02 18.67
C TYR A 145 21.64 -13.48 17.70
N TRP A 146 21.50 -13.20 16.40
CA TRP A 146 22.52 -13.48 15.41
C TRP A 146 23.79 -12.67 15.68
N LEU A 147 23.68 -11.39 16.05
CA LEU A 147 24.82 -10.57 16.48
C LEU A 147 25.53 -11.11 17.74
N MET A 148 24.85 -11.95 18.52
CA MET A 148 25.41 -12.64 19.69
C MET A 148 25.85 -14.08 19.38
N ASP A 149 25.90 -14.48 18.10
CA ASP A 149 26.18 -15.84 17.63
C ASP A 149 25.25 -16.92 18.20
N LYS A 150 24.02 -16.55 18.58
CA LYS A 150 23.03 -17.45 19.22
C LYS A 150 22.02 -18.06 18.25
N THR A 151 21.78 -17.41 17.12
CA THR A 151 20.80 -17.88 16.12
C THR A 151 21.36 -17.79 14.71
N PRO A 152 20.90 -18.65 13.80
CA PRO A 152 21.34 -18.61 12.42
C PRO A 152 20.64 -17.49 11.64
N LEU A 153 21.39 -16.84 10.75
CA LEU A 153 20.95 -15.69 9.96
C LEU A 153 19.72 -15.95 9.05
N TYR A 154 19.47 -17.22 8.71
CA TYR A 154 18.34 -17.57 7.86
C TYR A 154 16.98 -17.29 8.51
N ILE A 155 16.90 -17.27 9.86
CA ILE A 155 15.63 -16.98 10.56
C ILE A 155 15.28 -15.50 10.41
N TYR A 156 16.23 -14.59 10.65
CA TYR A 156 16.08 -13.16 10.37
C TYR A 156 15.66 -12.91 8.91
N THR A 157 16.38 -13.52 7.97
CA THR A 157 16.11 -13.37 6.53
C THR A 157 14.70 -13.86 6.17
N PHE A 158 14.28 -15.00 6.73
CA PHE A 158 12.93 -15.53 6.53
C PHE A 158 11.87 -14.59 7.10
N SER A 159 12.09 -14.08 8.31
CA SER A 159 11.18 -13.12 8.96
C SER A 159 10.99 -11.86 8.11
N GLU A 160 12.07 -11.27 7.61
CA GLU A 160 12.03 -10.10 6.72
C GLU A 160 11.26 -10.35 5.42
N ILE A 161 11.45 -11.52 4.78
CA ILE A 161 10.68 -11.88 3.57
C ILE A 161 9.18 -11.97 3.88
N VAL A 162 8.81 -12.57 5.02
CA VAL A 162 7.42 -12.69 5.46
C VAL A 162 6.81 -11.31 5.76
N ILE A 163 7.55 -10.41 6.40
CA ILE A 163 7.15 -9.02 6.66
C ILE A 163 6.89 -8.28 5.35
N ILE A 164 7.81 -8.35 4.37
CA ILE A 164 7.67 -7.70 3.07
C ILE A 164 6.41 -8.21 2.37
N CYS A 165 6.24 -9.52 2.26
CA CYS A 165 5.10 -10.13 1.58
C CYS A 165 3.77 -9.76 2.26
N SER A 166 3.70 -9.86 3.58
CA SER A 166 2.49 -9.55 4.34
C SER A 166 2.15 -8.06 4.33
N GLY A 167 3.14 -7.17 4.45
CA GLY A 167 2.95 -5.73 4.39
C GLY A 167 2.44 -5.26 3.03
N VAL A 168 3.03 -5.78 1.95
CA VAL A 168 2.55 -5.53 0.58
C VAL A 168 1.12 -6.03 0.40
N TYR A 169 0.78 -7.22 0.91
CA TYR A 169 -0.59 -7.74 0.86
C TYR A 169 -1.58 -6.86 1.63
N VAL A 170 -1.23 -6.42 2.84
CA VAL A 170 -2.06 -5.53 3.67
C VAL A 170 -2.41 -4.26 2.90
N LEU A 171 -1.42 -3.62 2.25
CA LEU A 171 -1.64 -2.41 1.46
C LEU A 171 -2.44 -2.68 0.19
N TRP A 172 -2.12 -3.75 -0.54
CA TRP A 172 -2.83 -4.14 -1.74
C TRP A 172 -4.30 -4.42 -1.49
N PHE A 173 -4.62 -5.17 -0.43
CA PHE A 173 -6.00 -5.48 -0.07
C PHE A 173 -6.76 -4.21 0.29
N LEU A 174 -6.15 -3.29 1.06
CA LEU A 174 -6.77 -2.00 1.33
C LEU A 174 -7.02 -1.24 0.03
N GLN A 175 -6.05 -1.16 -0.88
CA GLN A 175 -6.20 -0.45 -2.15
C GLN A 175 -7.32 -1.01 -3.03
N GLU A 176 -7.29 -2.31 -3.29
CA GLU A 176 -8.18 -2.97 -4.27
C GLU A 176 -9.55 -3.32 -3.69
N LYS A 177 -9.64 -3.63 -2.40
CA LYS A 177 -10.83 -4.23 -1.79
C LYS A 177 -11.56 -3.34 -0.79
N ILE A 178 -10.98 -2.23 -0.33
CA ILE A 178 -11.63 -1.33 0.66
C ILE A 178 -11.58 0.13 0.20
N SER A 179 -10.43 0.56 -0.27
CA SER A 179 -10.09 1.90 -0.73
C SER A 179 -10.36 2.09 -2.23
N ALA A 180 -11.21 1.26 -2.83
CA ALA A 180 -12.01 1.64 -3.98
C ALA A 180 -13.00 2.78 -3.64
N ARG A 181 -12.61 3.70 -2.75
CA ARG A 181 -13.12 5.04 -2.69
C ARG A 181 -12.70 5.70 -3.98
N ASN A 182 -13.67 6.26 -4.67
CA ASN A 182 -13.39 7.23 -5.70
C ASN A 182 -12.87 8.46 -4.95
N VAL A 183 -11.59 8.52 -4.62
CA VAL A 183 -10.95 9.69 -4.01
C VAL A 183 -10.30 10.49 -5.10
N CYS A 184 -10.40 11.81 -5.00
CA CYS A 184 -9.77 12.66 -5.97
C CYS A 184 -8.26 12.57 -5.83
N PRO A 185 -7.52 12.30 -6.91
CA PRO A 185 -6.08 12.18 -6.83
C PRO A 185 -5.35 13.52 -6.60
N VAL A 186 -6.05 14.66 -6.71
CA VAL A 186 -5.49 16.00 -6.44
C VAL A 186 -5.84 16.49 -5.05
N CYS A 187 -7.11 16.30 -4.65
CA CYS A 187 -7.68 16.93 -3.47
C CYS A 187 -7.82 15.96 -2.27
N ASP A 188 -7.61 14.65 -2.49
CA ASP A 188 -7.81 13.54 -1.54
C ASP A 188 -9.22 13.54 -0.87
N CYS A 189 -10.18 14.23 -1.49
CA CYS A 189 -11.57 14.26 -1.06
C CYS A 189 -12.38 13.18 -1.79
N GLU A 190 -13.45 12.72 -1.13
CA GLU A 190 -14.38 11.77 -1.70
C GLU A 190 -15.05 12.34 -2.97
N LEU A 191 -15.02 11.56 -4.05
CA LEU A 191 -15.64 11.89 -5.32
C LEU A 191 -17.09 11.44 -5.30
N ARG A 192 -17.96 12.34 -5.76
CA ARG A 192 -19.32 11.97 -6.12
C ARG A 192 -19.26 11.11 -7.38
N VAL A 193 -19.95 9.97 -7.35
CA VAL A 193 -20.09 9.07 -8.51
C VAL A 193 -21.43 9.35 -9.16
N ASP A 194 -21.39 9.84 -10.40
CA ASP A 194 -22.59 10.03 -11.20
C ASP A 194 -22.57 9.00 -12.33
N LYS A 195 -23.62 8.19 -12.42
CA LYS A 195 -23.82 7.28 -13.55
C LYS A 195 -24.48 8.06 -14.67
N ARG A 196 -23.87 8.06 -15.86
CA ARG A 196 -24.40 8.74 -17.05
C ARG A 196 -24.54 7.75 -18.19
N SER A 197 -25.56 7.95 -19.01
CA SER A 197 -25.81 7.14 -20.19
C SER A 197 -25.00 7.66 -21.37
N CYS A 198 -24.48 6.74 -22.18
CA CYS A 198 -23.80 7.07 -23.43
C CYS A 198 -24.79 7.70 -24.41
N PRO A 199 -24.50 8.88 -25.00
CA PRO A 199 -25.38 9.51 -25.98
C PRO A 199 -25.67 8.67 -27.22
N SER A 200 -24.84 7.68 -27.55
CA SER A 200 -24.99 6.86 -28.76
C SER A 200 -25.59 5.47 -28.53
N CYS A 201 -25.48 4.89 -27.34
CA CYS A 201 -25.89 3.50 -27.11
C CYS A 201 -26.59 3.27 -25.78
N ASP A 202 -26.86 4.33 -25.02
CA ASP A 202 -27.42 4.29 -23.66
C ASP A 202 -26.65 3.42 -22.65
N GLY A 203 -25.45 2.96 -23.01
CA GLY A 203 -24.55 2.24 -22.12
C GLY A 203 -24.19 3.10 -20.91
N THR A 204 -24.31 2.55 -19.71
CA THR A 204 -24.07 3.30 -18.47
C THR A 204 -22.58 3.36 -18.13
N GLU A 205 -22.05 4.57 -17.96
CA GLU A 205 -20.69 4.81 -17.51
C GLU A 205 -20.65 5.56 -16.18
N SER A 206 -19.58 5.36 -15.42
CA SER A 206 -19.38 6.03 -14.12
C SER A 206 -18.45 7.23 -14.28
N PHE A 207 -18.97 8.43 -14.00
CA PHE A 207 -18.22 9.68 -13.92
C PHE A 207 -17.96 10.06 -12.46
N PHE A 208 -16.84 10.73 -12.21
CA PHE A 208 -16.44 11.10 -10.86
C PHE A 208 -16.24 12.61 -10.75
N TRP A 209 -16.71 13.24 -9.66
CA TRP A 209 -16.62 14.69 -9.44
C TRP A 209 -15.96 15.02 -8.09
N CYS A 210 -14.87 15.80 -8.07
CA CYS A 210 -14.30 16.36 -6.83
C CYS A 210 -15.01 17.68 -6.53
N LYS A 211 -15.78 17.73 -5.44
CA LYS A 211 -16.45 18.96 -4.97
C LYS A 211 -15.45 20.07 -4.61
N LYS A 212 -14.33 19.72 -3.97
CA LYS A 212 -13.34 20.70 -3.48
C LYS A 212 -12.59 21.43 -4.59
N GLY A 213 -12.37 20.77 -5.72
CA GLY A 213 -11.64 21.34 -6.85
C GLY A 213 -12.51 21.61 -8.06
N GLU A 214 -13.82 21.39 -7.95
CA GLU A 214 -14.83 21.60 -9.01
C GLU A 214 -14.43 21.05 -10.38
N HIS A 215 -13.93 19.81 -10.41
CA HIS A 215 -13.49 19.18 -11.65
C HIS A 215 -13.91 17.71 -11.75
N HIS A 216 -14.10 17.28 -13.01
CA HIS A 216 -14.38 15.88 -13.33
C HIS A 216 -13.08 15.07 -13.34
N ILE A 217 -13.16 13.90 -12.69
CA ILE A 217 -12.15 12.87 -12.67
C ILE A 217 -12.66 11.72 -13.54
N ILE A 218 -11.79 11.19 -14.38
CA ILE A 218 -12.07 10.04 -15.26
C ILE A 218 -11.05 8.93 -15.03
N LYS A 219 -11.39 7.70 -15.44
CA LYS A 219 -10.40 6.62 -15.49
C LYS A 219 -9.55 6.76 -16.74
N CYS A 220 -8.22 6.74 -16.57
CA CYS A 220 -7.30 6.74 -17.71
C CYS A 220 -7.52 5.49 -18.57
N PRO A 221 -7.72 5.61 -19.91
CA PRO A 221 -7.91 4.45 -20.78
C PRO A 221 -6.72 3.49 -20.78
N SER A 222 -5.49 4.00 -20.59
CA SER A 222 -4.27 3.19 -20.64
C SER A 222 -3.94 2.45 -19.35
N CYS A 223 -4.19 3.04 -18.18
CA CYS A 223 -3.81 2.45 -16.89
C CYS A 223 -4.98 2.23 -15.92
N ASN A 224 -6.20 2.57 -16.33
CA ASN A 224 -7.46 2.43 -15.59
C ASN A 224 -7.51 3.13 -14.21
N LYS A 225 -6.51 3.95 -13.87
CA LYS A 225 -6.46 4.75 -12.63
C LYS A 225 -7.19 6.09 -12.81
N LEU A 226 -7.74 6.61 -11.72
CA LEU A 226 -8.44 7.90 -11.69
C LEU A 226 -7.46 9.06 -11.93
N THR A 227 -7.84 9.99 -12.80
CA THR A 227 -7.02 11.15 -13.17
C THR A 227 -7.89 12.32 -13.62
N LEU A 228 -7.33 13.54 -13.60
CA LEU A 228 -8.03 14.74 -14.04
C LEU A 228 -8.33 14.70 -15.54
N HIS A 229 -9.59 14.97 -15.92
CA HIS A 229 -9.98 15.09 -17.33
C HIS A 229 -9.24 16.27 -18.00
N GLY A 230 -8.82 16.11 -19.26
CA GLY A 230 -8.17 17.15 -20.04
C GLY A 230 -6.69 17.44 -19.73
N LYS A 231 -6.08 16.73 -18.76
CA LYS A 231 -4.63 16.82 -18.46
C LYS A 231 -3.89 15.52 -18.82
N LYS A 232 -2.57 15.48 -18.59
CA LYS A 232 -1.80 14.23 -18.61
C LYS A 232 -2.23 13.35 -17.43
N CYS A 233 -2.26 12.04 -17.64
CA CYS A 233 -2.49 11.10 -16.55
C CYS A 233 -1.38 11.22 -15.52
N ILE A 234 -1.72 11.47 -14.26
CA ILE A 234 -0.74 11.61 -13.17
C ILE A 234 0.04 10.31 -12.88
N HIS A 235 -0.50 9.17 -13.31
CA HIS A 235 0.09 7.85 -13.02
C HIS A 235 0.95 7.29 -14.15
N CYS A 236 0.60 7.58 -15.41
CA CYS A 236 1.31 7.03 -16.57
C CYS A 236 1.85 8.11 -17.52
N GLY A 237 1.65 9.40 -17.23
CA GLY A 237 2.15 10.52 -18.02
C GLY A 237 1.50 10.72 -19.41
N ARG A 238 0.70 9.76 -19.89
CA ARG A 238 0.06 9.83 -21.21
C ARG A 238 -0.94 10.99 -21.27
N LYS A 239 -0.95 11.70 -22.40
CA LYS A 239 -1.90 12.78 -22.67
C LYS A 239 -3.28 12.17 -22.91
N LEU A 240 -4.27 12.59 -22.11
CA LEU A 240 -5.64 12.11 -22.27
C LEU A 240 -6.29 12.83 -23.46
N LYS A 241 -7.11 12.09 -24.22
CA LYS A 241 -8.00 12.69 -25.22
C LYS A 241 -8.98 13.64 -24.51
N LYS A 242 -9.37 14.73 -25.19
CA LYS A 242 -10.41 15.66 -24.71
C LYS A 242 -11.82 15.06 -24.73
N ARG A 243 -12.00 13.97 -25.49
CA ARG A 243 -13.23 13.21 -25.60
C ARG A 243 -13.13 11.94 -24.76
N VAL A 244 -14.26 11.54 -24.19
CA VAL A 244 -14.42 10.32 -23.39
C VAL A 244 -15.01 9.24 -24.28
N GLU A 245 -14.31 8.11 -24.34
CA GLU A 245 -14.71 6.93 -25.10
C GLU A 245 -15.66 6.07 -24.26
N CYS A 246 -16.81 5.70 -24.83
CA CYS A 246 -17.75 4.77 -24.22
C CYS A 246 -17.19 3.34 -24.30
N ARG A 247 -17.13 2.60 -23.17
CA ARG A 247 -16.65 1.21 -23.20
C ARG A 247 -17.62 0.22 -23.86
N SER A 248 -18.90 0.57 -23.94
CA SER A 248 -19.93 -0.31 -24.52
C SER A 248 -19.93 -0.28 -26.04
N CYS A 249 -19.79 0.89 -26.68
CA CYS A 249 -19.88 1.03 -28.14
C CYS A 249 -18.62 1.64 -28.80
N GLY A 250 -17.63 2.09 -28.03
CA GLY A 250 -16.42 2.71 -28.55
C GLY A 250 -16.60 4.12 -29.11
N SER A 251 -17.79 4.72 -28.99
CA SER A 251 -18.02 6.10 -29.46
C SER A 251 -17.31 7.13 -28.57
N GLU A 252 -16.77 8.19 -29.18
CA GLU A 252 -16.05 9.25 -28.47
C GLU A 252 -16.87 10.55 -28.39
N HIS A 253 -17.31 10.91 -27.19
CA HIS A 253 -18.11 12.12 -26.95
C HIS A 253 -17.37 13.12 -26.06
N PRO A 254 -17.55 14.44 -26.27
CA PRO A 254 -17.15 15.45 -25.31
C PRO A 254 -17.80 15.19 -23.94
N LEU A 255 -17.06 15.47 -22.87
CA LEU A 255 -17.57 15.32 -21.50
C LEU A 255 -18.91 16.07 -21.27
N ALA A 256 -19.10 17.23 -21.93
CA ALA A 256 -20.33 18.00 -21.83
C ALA A 256 -21.57 17.25 -22.37
N GLU A 257 -21.41 16.38 -23.38
CA GLU A 257 -22.52 15.57 -23.91
C GLU A 257 -22.93 14.47 -22.93
N TRP A 258 -21.97 13.93 -22.16
CA TRP A 258 -22.26 12.95 -21.11
C TRP A 258 -23.00 13.54 -19.91
N ILE A 259 -22.78 14.83 -19.59
CA ILE A 259 -23.35 15.48 -18.39
C ILE A 259 -24.74 16.08 -18.66
N ARG A 260 -25.06 16.40 -19.93
CA ARG A 260 -26.31 17.06 -20.33
C ARG A 260 -27.57 16.20 -20.19
N LEU A 261 -27.42 14.89 -20.02
CA LEU A 261 -28.49 13.90 -19.80
C LEU A 261 -28.51 13.46 -18.35
#